data_AF-A0A967DDF9-F1
#
_entry.id   AF-A0A967DDF9-F1
#
_cell.length_a   1.000
_cell.length_b   1.000
_cell.length_c   1.000
_cell.angle_alpha   90.00
_cell.angle_beta   90.00
_cell.angle_gamma   90.00
#
_symmetry.space_group_name_H-M   'P 1'
#
loop_
_entity.id
_entity.type
_entity.pdbx_description
1 polymer ?
#
loop_
_entity_poly.entity_id
_entity_poly.type
_entity_poly.pdbx_seq_one_letter_code
_entity_poly.pdbx_strand_id
1 'polypeptide(L)'
;LRRVLDDLTARGIRVIVLTVPIHPAAWDFFRKRGGYDDSWLRAELAPRNIPIVGTYSPQESHATGADFLDPFHPRPALVKRLLSDAAVISALP
;
A
#
# COMPACT_ATOMS: atom_id res chain seq x y z
N LEU A 1 3.31 11.68 10.33
CA LEU A 1 2.63 11.61 9.01
C LEU A 1 2.16 12.99 8.55
N ARG A 2 1.16 13.62 9.20
CA ARG A 2 0.57 14.93 8.81
C ARG A 2 1.57 15.97 8.32
N ARG A 3 2.51 16.37 9.18
CA ARG A 3 3.54 17.38 8.87
C ARG A 3 4.35 17.07 7.62
N VAL A 4 4.64 15.79 7.35
CA VAL A 4 5.38 15.36 6.16
C VAL A 4 4.52 15.51 4.91
N LEU A 5 3.25 15.08 4.98
CA LEU A 5 2.33 15.21 3.85
C LEU A 5 2.06 16.68 3.50
N ASP A 6 1.90 17.53 4.53
CA ASP A 6 1.67 18.96 4.34
C ASP A 6 2.91 19.64 3.73
N ASP A 7 4.13 19.30 4.17
CA ASP A 7 5.37 19.82 3.59
C ASP A 7 5.58 19.38 2.13
N LEU A 8 5.34 18.11 1.80
CA LEU A 8 5.44 17.62 0.43
C LEU A 8 4.42 18.33 -0.49
N THR A 9 3.20 18.50 -0.01
CA THR A 9 2.13 19.18 -0.77
C THR A 9 2.45 20.65 -0.99
N ALA A 10 2.95 21.36 0.04
CA ALA A 10 3.38 22.75 -0.07
C ALA A 10 4.52 22.96 -1.07
N ARG A 11 5.34 21.92 -1.30
CA ARG A 11 6.40 21.90 -2.31
C ARG A 11 5.92 21.54 -3.72
N GLY A 12 4.62 21.32 -3.93
CA GLY A 12 4.06 20.90 -5.21
C GLY A 12 4.37 19.44 -5.56
N ILE A 13 4.77 18.62 -4.60
CA ILE A 13 5.07 17.20 -4.83
C ILE A 13 3.76 16.42 -4.82
N ARG A 14 3.49 15.68 -5.91
CA ARG A 14 2.37 14.74 -5.97
C ARG A 14 2.67 13.53 -5.08
N VAL A 15 1.88 13.37 -4.03
CA VAL A 15 1.99 12.22 -3.11
C VAL A 15 0.95 11.17 -3.47
N ILE A 16 1.37 9.91 -3.43
CA ILE A 16 0.51 8.74 -3.37
C ILE A 16 0.91 7.92 -2.15
N VAL A 17 -0.02 7.19 -1.56
CA VAL A 17 0.30 6.25 -0.48
C VAL A 17 0.12 4.83 -0.99
N LEU A 18 1.15 4.01 -0.84
CA LEU A 18 1.10 2.58 -1.19
C LEU A 18 0.90 1.77 0.09
N THR A 19 -0.20 1.02 0.18
CA THR A 19 -0.37 -0.05 1.16
C THR A 19 0.03 -1.38 0.51
N VAL A 20 1.08 -1.98 1.05
CA VAL A 20 1.57 -3.27 0.58
C VAL A 20 0.86 -4.39 1.32
N PRO A 21 0.52 -5.52 0.65
CA PRO A 21 -0.13 -6.64 1.31
C PRO A 21 0.79 -7.28 2.33
N ILE A 22 0.21 -8.00 3.28
CA ILE A 22 0.93 -8.84 4.23
C ILE A 22 1.10 -10.23 3.65
N HIS A 23 2.24 -10.88 3.92
CA HIS A 23 2.48 -12.24 3.46
C HIS A 23 1.30 -13.17 3.84
N PRO A 24 0.80 -14.04 2.94
CA PRO A 24 -0.38 -14.87 3.20
C PRO A 24 -0.34 -15.66 4.51
N ALA A 25 0.80 -16.28 4.83
CA ALA A 25 0.98 -17.03 6.08
C ALA A 25 0.95 -16.16 7.36
N ALA A 26 1.27 -14.87 7.26
CA ALA A 26 1.28 -13.94 8.38
C ALA A 26 -0.05 -13.19 8.51
N TRP A 27 -0.77 -13.02 7.40
CA TRP A 27 -2.03 -12.30 7.32
C TRP A 27 -3.07 -12.80 8.32
N ASP A 28 -3.27 -14.12 8.39
CA ASP A 28 -4.25 -14.71 9.32
C ASP A 28 -3.91 -14.45 10.79
N PHE A 29 -2.62 -14.41 11.13
CA PHE A 29 -2.17 -14.11 12.49
C PHE A 29 -2.49 -12.67 12.87
N PHE A 30 -2.21 -11.72 11.98
CA PHE A 30 -2.40 -10.30 12.28
C PHE A 30 -3.86 -9.85 12.19
N ARG A 31 -4.61 -10.34 11.19
CA ARG A 31 -6.03 -9.99 11.03
C ARG A 31 -6.86 -10.38 12.24
N LYS A 32 -6.59 -11.56 12.84
CA LYS A 32 -7.28 -12.04 14.05
C LYS A 32 -7.02 -11.17 15.29
N ARG A 33 -5.98 -10.34 15.28
CA ARG A 33 -5.60 -9.44 16.38
C ARG A 33 -6.05 -7.99 16.16
N GLY A 34 -6.89 -7.75 15.15
CA GLY A 34 -7.31 -6.40 14.76
C GLY A 34 -6.20 -5.59 14.08
N GLY A 35 -5.15 -6.24 13.59
CA GLY A 35 -4.09 -5.58 12.83
C GLY A 35 -4.52 -5.25 11.40
N TYR A 36 -3.89 -4.24 10.81
CA TYR A 36 -3.99 -3.88 9.39
C TYR A 36 -5.38 -3.42 8.91
N ASP A 37 -6.02 -2.56 9.70
CA ASP A 37 -7.11 -1.68 9.27
C ASP A 37 -6.53 -0.38 8.66
N ASP A 38 -6.96 -0.02 7.45
CA ASP A 38 -6.56 1.20 6.76
C ASP A 38 -7.58 2.34 6.89
N SER A 39 -8.67 2.16 7.66
CA SER A 39 -9.72 3.16 7.85
C SER A 39 -9.18 4.51 8.34
N TRP A 40 -8.27 4.49 9.33
CA TRP A 40 -7.64 5.69 9.86
C TRP A 40 -6.78 6.39 8.80
N LEU A 41 -6.09 5.61 7.96
CA LEU A 41 -5.24 6.12 6.89
C LEU A 41 -6.11 6.75 5.79
N ARG A 42 -7.21 6.10 5.41
CA ARG A 42 -8.20 6.63 4.47
C ARG A 42 -8.79 7.95 4.97
N ALA A 43 -9.18 8.01 6.25
CA ALA A 43 -9.71 9.22 6.87
C ALA A 43 -8.68 10.37 6.89
N GLU A 44 -7.39 10.06 7.11
CA GLU A 44 -6.33 11.06 7.12
C GLU A 44 -5.99 11.61 5.72
N LEU A 45 -6.09 10.76 4.69
CA LEU A 45 -5.68 11.10 3.32
C LEU A 45 -6.81 11.69 2.48
N ALA A 46 -8.07 11.36 2.77
CA ALA A 46 -9.22 11.84 2.01
C ALA A 46 -9.32 13.38 1.93
N PRO A 47 -9.17 14.16 3.01
CA PRO A 47 -9.21 15.62 2.94
C PRO A 47 -8.09 16.24 2.11
N ARG A 48 -7.01 15.49 1.85
CA ARG A 48 -5.83 15.92 1.09
C ARG A 48 -5.87 15.49 -0.37
N ASN A 49 -6.90 14.78 -0.81
CA ASN A 49 -6.98 14.15 -2.13
C ASN A 49 -5.76 13.28 -2.46
N ILE A 50 -5.13 12.66 -1.44
CA ILE A 50 -4.00 11.77 -1.63
C ILE A 50 -4.56 10.36 -1.88
N PRO A 51 -4.32 9.76 -3.06
CA PRO A 51 -4.83 8.43 -3.35
C PRO A 51 -4.05 7.37 -2.56
N ILE A 52 -4.76 6.33 -2.15
CA ILE A 52 -4.18 5.09 -1.64
C ILE A 52 -4.18 4.06 -2.76
N VAL A 53 -3.04 3.42 -2.98
CA VAL A 53 -2.84 2.31 -3.91
C VAL A 53 -2.56 1.05 -3.11
N GLY A 54 -3.15 -0.07 -3.52
CA GLY A 54 -2.95 -1.36 -2.87
C GLY A 54 -3.88 -1.59 -1.67
N THR A 55 -3.52 -2.60 -0.88
CA THR A 55 -4.31 -3.14 0.23
C THR A 55 -3.40 -4.00 1.10
N TYR A 56 -3.68 -4.08 2.40
CA TYR A 56 -2.98 -5.02 3.29
C TYR A 56 -3.38 -6.48 3.04
N SER A 57 -4.51 -6.72 2.35
CA SER A 57 -5.03 -8.06 2.08
C SER A 57 -4.26 -8.74 0.95
N PRO A 58 -3.57 -9.88 1.20
CA PRO A 58 -2.95 -10.65 0.13
C PRO A 58 -3.97 -11.22 -0.87
N GLN A 59 -5.21 -11.46 -0.44
CA GLN A 59 -6.27 -11.97 -1.32
C GLN A 59 -6.72 -10.91 -2.33
N GLU A 60 -6.95 -9.68 -1.88
CA GLU A 60 -7.40 -8.58 -2.74
C GLU A 60 -6.30 -8.12 -3.71
N SER A 61 -5.03 -8.28 -3.32
CA SER A 61 -3.87 -7.94 -4.16
C SER A 61 -3.35 -9.10 -5.02
N HIS A 62 -4.01 -10.26 -4.96
CA HIS A 62 -3.57 -11.50 -5.60
C HIS A 62 -2.09 -11.83 -5.31
N ALA A 63 -1.64 -11.57 -4.08
CA ALA A 63 -0.28 -11.81 -3.63
C ALA A 63 -0.13 -13.23 -3.08
N THR A 64 0.97 -13.87 -3.45
CA THR A 64 1.36 -15.22 -3.01
C THR A 64 2.58 -15.14 -2.11
N GLY A 65 2.93 -16.23 -1.41
CA GLY A 65 4.13 -16.23 -0.56
C GLY A 65 5.44 -15.95 -1.32
N ALA A 66 5.50 -16.29 -2.61
CA ALA A 66 6.67 -16.03 -3.45
C ALA A 66 6.90 -14.52 -3.70
N ASP A 67 5.88 -13.70 -3.51
CA ASP A 67 5.94 -12.25 -3.76
C ASP A 67 6.63 -11.47 -2.64
N PHE A 68 7.21 -12.14 -1.65
CA PHE A 68 7.75 -11.50 -0.44
C PHE A 68 9.18 -11.92 -0.13
N LEU A 69 9.87 -11.06 0.61
CA LEU A 69 11.17 -11.32 1.24
C LEU A 69 11.00 -11.88 2.66
N ASP A 70 9.97 -11.41 3.37
CA ASP A 70 9.62 -11.78 4.74
C ASP A 70 8.12 -11.51 4.98
N PRO A 71 7.58 -11.63 6.22
CA PRO A 71 6.16 -11.42 6.48
C PRO A 71 5.57 -10.05 6.08
N PHE A 72 6.41 -9.01 5.90
CA PHE A 72 5.97 -7.63 5.73
C PHE A 72 6.49 -6.96 4.45
N HIS A 73 7.61 -7.45 3.90
CA HIS A 73 8.30 -6.79 2.80
C HIS A 73 8.03 -7.49 1.46
N PRO A 74 7.26 -6.86 0.53
CA PRO A 74 7.07 -7.40 -0.80
C PRO A 74 8.34 -7.30 -1.63
N ARG A 75 8.48 -8.19 -2.61
CA ARG A 75 9.49 -8.10 -3.66
C ARG A 75 9.15 -6.95 -4.61
N PRO A 76 10.16 -6.38 -5.29
CA PRO A 76 9.96 -5.28 -6.24
C PRO A 76 8.93 -5.58 -7.34
N ALA A 77 8.80 -6.84 -7.77
CA ALA A 77 7.84 -7.26 -8.79
C ALA A 77 6.38 -7.01 -8.35
N LEU A 78 6.03 -7.32 -7.10
CA LEU A 78 4.70 -7.08 -6.55
C LEU A 78 4.42 -5.58 -6.42
N VAL A 79 5.40 -4.80 -5.94
CA VAL A 79 5.29 -3.33 -5.85
C VAL A 79 5.03 -2.72 -7.24
N LYS A 80 5.80 -3.15 -8.25
CA LYS A 80 5.62 -2.70 -9.64
C LYS A 80 4.22 -3.01 -10.16
N ARG A 81 3.71 -4.22 -9.90
CA ARG A 81 2.35 -4.63 -10.29
C ARG A 81 1.28 -3.72 -9.67
N LEU A 82 1.32 -3.52 -8.35
CA LEU A 82 0.36 -2.67 -7.63
C LEU A 82 0.33 -1.23 -8.18
N LEU A 83 1.50 -0.66 -8.48
CA LEU A 83 1.60 0.69 -9.04
C LEU A 83 1.13 0.75 -10.50
N SER A 84 1.34 -0.33 -11.27
CA SER A 84 0.88 -0.42 -12.67
C SER A 84 -0.64 -0.57 -12.75
N ASP A 85 -1.23 -1.43 -11.91
CA ASP A 85 -2.68 -1.65 -11.84
C ASP A 85 -3.44 -0.37 -11.45
N ALA A 86 -2.81 0.47 -10.62
CA ALA A 86 -3.36 1.77 -10.24
C ALA A 86 -3.03 2.91 -11.23
N ALA A 87 -2.45 2.61 -12.39
CA ALA A 87 -2.03 3.58 -13.40
C ALA A 87 -1.11 4.70 -12.86
N VAL A 88 -0.35 4.43 -11.80
CA VAL A 88 0.65 5.37 -11.27
C VAL A 88 1.88 5.38 -12.17
N ILE A 89 2.29 4.20 -12.61
CA ILE A 89 3.39 4.00 -13.55
C ILE A 89 2.85 3.31 -14.80
N SER A 90 3.48 3.55 -15.94
CA SER A 90 3.16 2.81 -17.16
C SER A 90 3.51 1.34 -16.99
N ALA A 91 2.64 0.44 -17.48
CA ALA A 91 2.99 -0.95 -17.67
C ALA A 91 4.15 -1.01 -18.67
N LEU A 92 5.37 -1.23 -18.18
CA LEU A 92 6.50 -1.50 -19.07
C LEU A 92 6.32 -2.91 -19.66
N PRO A 93 6.66 -3.11 -20.94
CA PRO A 93 6.61 -4.41 -21.60
C PRO A 93 7.39 -5.49 -20.85
#